data_AF-A0A1W1UF83-F1
#
_entry.id   AF-A0A1W1UF83-F1
#
_cell.length_a   1.000
_cell.length_b   1.000
_cell.length_c   1.000
_cell.angle_alpha   90.00
_cell.angle_beta   90.00
_cell.angle_gamma   90.00
#
_symmetry.space_group_name_H-M   'P 1'
#
loop_
_entity.id
_entity.type
_entity.pdbx_description
1 polymer ?
#
loop_
_entity_poly.entity_id
_entity_poly.type
_entity_poly.pdbx_seq_one_letter_code
_entity_poly.pdbx_strand_id
1 'polypeptide(L)' 'MRIPELNRINELARKAKHTALSAAELNERAELRQRYLAAIRGQMNTILATVSVVDPLGNDVTPAKLRHAQRHGMII' A
#
# COMPACT_ATOMS: atom_id res chain seq x y z
N MET A 1 7.56 11.92 0.59
CA MET A 1 7.05 11.24 -0.61
C MET A 1 5.60 11.67 -0.83
N ARG A 2 5.22 12.08 -2.04
CA ARG A 2 3.85 12.52 -2.35
C ARG A 2 3.28 11.56 -3.38
N ILE A 3 2.19 10.87 -3.05
CA ILE A 3 1.48 10.01 -4.02
C ILE A 3 0.50 10.95 -4.77
N PRO A 4 0.76 11.26 -6.05
CA PRO A 4 0.00 12.29 -6.78
C PRO A 4 -1.49 11.95 -6.90
N GLU A 5 -1.83 10.66 -6.99
CA GLU A 5 -3.21 10.16 -7.12
C GLU A 5 -4.03 10.35 -5.84
N LEU A 6 -3.38 10.46 -4.67
CA LEU A 6 -4.06 10.51 -3.37
C LEU A 6 -4.95 11.75 -3.22
N ASN A 7 -4.50 12.90 -3.73
CA ASN A 7 -5.28 14.15 -3.64
C ASN A 7 -6.59 14.01 -4.43
N ARG A 8 -6.51 13.46 -5.64
CA ARG A 8 -7.67 13.24 -6.50
C ARG A 8 -8.62 12.19 -5.95
N ILE A 9 -8.10 11.11 -5.37
CA ILE A 9 -8.91 10.10 -4.66
C ILE A 9 -9.69 10.75 -3.51
N ASN A 10 -9.06 11.64 -2.73
CA ASN A 10 -9.70 12.35 -1.62
C ASN A 10 -10.78 13.32 -2.09
N GLU A 11 -10.56 14.03 -3.20
CA GLU A 11 -11.59 14.87 -3.83
C GLU A 11 -12.81 14.04 -4.26
N LEU A 12 -12.59 12.94 -4.98
CA LEU A 12 -13.66 12.02 -5.40
C LEU A 12 -14.38 11.39 -4.19
N ALA A 13 -13.66 11.09 -3.12
CA ALA A 13 -14.24 10.56 -1.88
C ALA A 13 -15.10 11.59 -1.15
N ARG A 14 -14.66 12.85 -1.10
CA ARG A 14 -15.47 13.96 -0.56
C ARG A 14 -16.72 14.18 -1.40
N LYS A 15 -16.59 14.19 -2.73
CA LYS A 15 -17.73 14.31 -3.65
C LYS A 15 -18.73 13.16 -3.45
N ALA A 16 -18.26 11.93 -3.38
CA ALA A 16 -19.08 10.73 -3.13
C ALA A 16 -19.87 10.77 -1.81
N LYS A 17 -19.38 11.51 -0.81
CA LYS A 17 -20.04 11.65 0.50
C LYS A 17 -21.26 12.58 0.45
N HIS A 18 -21.23 13.56 -0.45
CA HIS A 18 -22.30 14.55 -0.60
C HIS A 18 -23.22 14.26 -1.80
N THR A 19 -22.71 13.59 -2.83
CA THR A 19 -23.43 13.34 -4.08
C THR A 19 -22.98 12.00 -4.67
N ALA A 20 -23.88 11.26 -5.32
CA ALA A 20 -23.52 10.04 -6.03
C ALA A 20 -22.51 10.36 -7.15
N LEU A 21 -21.47 9.55 -7.27
CA LEU A 21 -20.49 9.67 -8.35
C LEU A 21 -21.11 9.21 -9.67
N SER A 22 -20.78 9.89 -10.76
CA SER A 22 -21.11 9.42 -12.11
C SER A 22 -20.32 8.14 -12.45
N ALA A 23 -20.78 7.39 -13.45
CA ALA A 23 -20.08 6.18 -13.92
C ALA A 23 -18.63 6.48 -14.37
N ALA A 24 -18.40 7.63 -15.00
CA ALA A 24 -17.06 8.06 -15.38
C ALA A 24 -16.14 8.30 -14.17
N GLU A 25 -16.64 8.97 -13.14
CA GLU A 25 -15.88 9.24 -11.91
C GLU A 25 -15.65 7.98 -11.08
N LEU A 26 -16.57 7.01 -11.13
CA LEU A 26 -16.37 5.69 -10.51
C LEU A 26 -15.22 4.93 -11.17
N ASN A 27 -15.13 4.97 -12.50
CA ASN A 27 -14.02 4.38 -13.25
C ASN A 27 -12.71 5.12 -12.96
N GLU A 28 -12.70 6.45 -12.97
CA GLU A 28 -11.53 7.27 -12.61
C GLU A 28 -11.05 6.91 -11.19
N ARG A 29 -11.96 6.81 -10.22
CA ARG A 29 -11.63 6.43 -8.84
C ARG A 29 -11.04 5.01 -8.77
N ALA A 30 -11.54 4.09 -9.57
CA ALA A 30 -11.06 2.71 -9.59
C ALA A 30 -9.62 2.64 -10.12
N GLU A 31 -9.33 3.31 -11.24
CA GLU A 31 -7.98 3.38 -11.81
C GLU A 31 -6.98 4.04 -10.86
N LEU A 32 -7.37 5.18 -10.26
CA LEU A 32 -6.52 5.89 -9.31
C LEU A 32 -6.21 5.03 -8.09
N ARG A 33 -7.19 4.26 -7.59
CA ARG A 33 -6.98 3.31 -6.50
C ARG A 33 -6.03 2.18 -6.87
N GLN A 34 -6.11 1.65 -8.09
CA GLN A 34 -5.18 0.62 -8.54
C GLN A 34 -3.73 1.14 -8.54
N ARG A 35 -3.52 2.36 -9.08
CA ARG A 35 -2.19 3.00 -9.08
C ARG A 35 -1.67 3.25 -7.66
N TYR A 36 -2.52 3.79 -6.78
CA TYR A 36 -2.20 3.99 -5.37
C TYR A 36 -1.80 2.68 -4.68
N LEU A 37 -2.56 1.61 -4.88
CA LEU A 37 -2.26 0.30 -4.29
C LEU A 37 -0.95 -0.29 -4.82
N ALA A 38 -0.65 -0.12 -6.10
CA ALA A 38 0.62 -0.56 -6.67
C ALA A 38 1.81 0.20 -6.05
N ALA A 39 1.70 1.53 -5.93
CA ALA A 39 2.72 2.38 -5.30
C ALA A 39 2.93 2.03 -3.82
N ILE A 40 1.86 1.69 -3.10
CA ILE A 40 1.93 1.25 -1.70
C ILE A 40 2.53 -0.14 -1.56
N ARG A 41 2.13 -1.10 -2.39
CA ARG A 41 2.72 -2.46 -2.34
C ARG A 41 4.23 -2.42 -2.56
N GLY A 42 4.69 -1.60 -3.51
CA GLY A 42 6.13 -1.37 -3.71
C GLY A 42 6.82 -0.84 -2.44
N GLN A 43 6.23 0.16 -1.78
CA GLN A 43 6.75 0.68 -0.51
C GLN A 43 6.73 -0.35 0.62
N MET A 44 5.64 -1.11 0.78
CA MET A 44 5.52 -2.12 1.83
C MET A 44 6.58 -3.20 1.65
N ASN A 45 6.85 -3.62 0.42
CA ASN A 45 7.93 -4.54 0.12
C ASN A 45 9.29 -3.98 0.60
N THR A 46 9.61 -2.72 0.30
CA THR A 46 10.85 -2.08 0.80
C THR A 46 10.92 -2.03 2.34
N ILE A 47 9.81 -1.68 3.00
CA ILE A 47 9.76 -1.64 4.47
C ILE A 47 9.98 -3.04 5.05
N LEU A 48 9.25 -4.03 4.53
CA LEU A 48 9.35 -5.44 4.94
C LEU A 48 10.72 -6.04 4.65
N ALA A 49 11.44 -5.53 3.64
CA ALA A 49 12.82 -5.94 3.38
C ALA A 49 13.79 -5.50 4.48
N THR A 50 13.45 -4.45 5.23
CA THR A 50 14.37 -3.79 6.17
C THR A 50 13.99 -4.00 7.63
N VAL A 51 12.75 -4.41 7.91
CA VAL A 51 12.25 -4.58 9.28
C VAL A 51 12.53 -5.98 9.81
N SER A 52 13.14 -6.06 11.00
CA SER A 52 13.23 -7.25 11.82
C SER A 52 12.27 -7.13 13.01
N VAL A 53 11.63 -8.24 13.38
CA VAL A 53 10.68 -8.28 14.50
C VAL A 53 11.37 -8.90 15.71
N VAL A 54 11.45 -8.15 16.81
CA VAL A 54 12.02 -8.62 18.08
C VAL A 54 10.92 -8.77 19.13
N ASP A 55 11.03 -9.79 19.97
CA ASP A 55 10.13 -9.98 21.11
C ASP A 55 10.51 -9.04 22.29
N PRO A 56 9.66 -8.92 23.32
CA PRO A 56 9.97 -8.10 24.51
C PRO A 56 11.18 -8.59 25.33
N LEU A 57 11.68 -9.79 25.08
CA LEU A 57 12.85 -10.38 25.73
C LEU A 57 14.13 -10.17 24.90
N GLY A 58 14.04 -9.54 23.72
CA GLY A 58 15.15 -9.24 22.84
C GLY A 58 15.48 -10.33 21.80
N ASN A 59 14.67 -11.38 21.68
CA ASN A 59 14.87 -12.42 20.68
C ASN A 59 14.32 -11.98 19.33
N ASP A 60 15.10 -12.18 18.26
CA ASP A 60 14.63 -11.96 16.89
C ASP A 60 13.65 -13.06 16.48
N VAL A 61 12.37 -12.70 16.46
CA VAL A 61 11.24 -13.55 16.08
C VAL A 61 10.73 -13.23 14.67
N THR A 62 11.57 -12.62 13.82
CA THR A 62 11.21 -12.34 12.43
C THR A 62 10.63 -13.59 11.77
N PRO A 63 9.46 -13.55 11.11
CA PRO A 63 8.88 -14.76 10.53
C PRO A 63 9.79 -15.40 9.49
N ALA A 64 9.93 -16.74 9.50
CA ALA A 64 10.79 -17.45 8.57
C ALA A 64 10.43 -17.20 7.09
N LYS A 65 9.13 -17.00 6.81
CA LYS A 65 8.61 -16.62 5.49
C LYS A 65 9.14 -15.26 5.03
N LEU A 66 9.22 -14.28 5.94
CA LEU A 66 9.74 -12.94 5.64
C LEU A 66 11.24 -13.01 5.34
N ARG A 67 12.01 -13.74 6.16
CA ARG A 67 13.44 -13.96 5.91
C ARG A 67 13.72 -14.66 4.58
N HIS A 68 12.87 -15.59 4.18
CA HIS A 68 12.97 -16.26 2.88
C HIS A 68 12.65 -15.28 1.73
N ALA A 69 11.58 -14.50 1.85
CA ALA A 69 11.22 -13.47 0.89
C ALA A 69 12.31 -12.41 0.71
N GLN A 70 12.98 -12.00 1.79
CA GLN A 70 14.14 -11.08 1.77
C GLN A 70 15.33 -11.66 0.99
N ARG A 71 15.67 -12.94 1.23
CA ARG A 71 16.82 -13.60 0.58
C ARG A 71 16.63 -13.85 -0.91
N HIS A 72 15.40 -14.09 -1.36
CA HIS A 72 15.09 -14.38 -2.76
C HIS A 72 14.70 -13.13 -3.58
N GLY A 73 14.89 -11.93 -3.04
CA GLY A 73 14.63 -10.69 -3.77
C GLY A 73 13.14 -10.38 -3.97
N MET A 74 12.31 -10.74 -2.99
CA MET A 74 10.87 -10.51 -2.86
C MET A 74 10.01 -10.80 -4.11
N ILE A 75 9.41 -12.00 -4.13
CA ILE A 75 8.16 -12.30 -4.83
C ILE A 75 7.11 -12.55 -3.75
N ILE A 76 6.16 -11.63 -3.59
CA ILE A 76 4.97 -11.75 -2.74
C ILE A 76 3.76 -11.20 -3.50
#